data_AF-A0A7W9Q3K2-F1
#
_entry.id   AF-A0A7W9Q3K2-F1
#
_cell.length_a   1.000
_cell.length_b   1.000
_cell.length_c   1.000
_cell.angle_alpha   90.00
_cell.angle_beta   90.00
_cell.angle_gamma   90.00
#
_symmetry.space_group_name_H-M   'P 1'
#
loop_
_entity.id
_entity.type
_entity.pdbx_description
1 polymer ?
#
loop_
_entity_poly.entity_id
_entity_poly.type
_entity_poly.pdbx_seq_one_letter_code
_entity_poly.pdbx_strand_id
1 'polypeptide(L)'
;MDRTPDHTEGVDVPPLHEAYADAPDLRREMHQVLALEAERDGRRAGPGTGPPADATAAERVRLLRRAALMDRLACAAPGPCPVAAAAETAGQLVRHDRRHPGLVAGPRHPDTITLAHSRRLYVRQEYAAWTAAGRPGT
;
A
#
# COMPACT_ATOMS: atom_id res chain seq x y z
N MET A 1 -17.92 17.96 29.38
CA MET A 1 -17.37 18.63 28.18
C MET A 1 -17.48 17.66 27.03
N ASP A 2 -18.05 18.18 25.95
CA ASP A 2 -18.60 17.48 24.79
C ASP A 2 -17.54 16.64 24.07
N ARG A 3 -17.75 15.31 23.98
CA ARG A 3 -17.00 14.47 23.05
C ARG A 3 -17.78 14.50 21.74
N THR A 4 -17.44 15.44 20.87
CA THR A 4 -17.88 15.39 19.47
C THR A 4 -17.50 14.00 18.94
N PRO A 5 -18.46 13.15 18.53
CA PRO A 5 -18.11 11.91 17.88
C PRO A 5 -17.51 12.31 16.54
N ASP A 6 -16.24 11.98 16.31
CA ASP A 6 -15.63 12.04 14.99
C ASP A 6 -16.32 10.95 14.16
N HIS A 7 -17.51 11.29 13.65
CA HIS A 7 -18.24 10.53 12.65
C HIS A 7 -17.40 10.53 11.38
N THR A 8 -16.34 9.73 11.38
CA THR A 8 -15.95 9.01 10.18
C THR A 8 -17.07 8.01 9.95
N GLU A 9 -18.01 8.41 9.10
CA GLU A 9 -19.02 7.55 8.49
C GLU A 9 -18.43 6.16 8.25
N GLY A 10 -19.20 5.14 8.65
CA GLY A 10 -18.86 3.73 8.52
C GLY A 10 -18.44 3.42 7.09
N VAL A 11 -17.12 3.36 6.90
CA VAL A 11 -16.55 2.79 5.68
C VAL A 11 -15.94 1.46 6.06
N ASP A 12 -16.43 0.43 5.39
CA ASP A 12 -15.96 -0.96 5.37
C ASP A 12 -14.49 -1.06 4.94
N VAL A 13 -13.58 -0.47 5.71
CA VAL A 13 -12.16 -0.75 5.59
C VAL A 13 -11.86 -1.87 6.57
N PRO A 14 -11.34 -3.01 6.09
CA PRO A 14 -11.03 -4.11 6.98
C PRO A 14 -10.05 -3.66 8.08
N PRO A 15 -10.24 -4.12 9.32
CA PRO A 15 -9.27 -3.91 10.38
C PRO A 15 -7.92 -4.49 9.99
N LEU A 16 -6.85 -4.00 10.62
CA LEU A 16 -5.48 -4.29 10.20
C LEU A 16 -5.16 -5.79 10.10
N HIS A 17 -5.69 -6.61 10.99
CA HIS A 17 -5.45 -8.05 10.98
C HIS A 17 -6.16 -8.75 9.82
N GLU A 18 -7.36 -8.30 9.42
CA GLU A 18 -8.08 -8.82 8.26
C GLU A 18 -7.42 -8.34 6.95
N ALA A 19 -7.07 -7.05 6.87
CA ALA A 19 -6.49 -6.46 5.68
C ALA A 19 -5.16 -7.11 5.26
N TYR A 20 -4.40 -7.65 6.22
CA TYR A 20 -3.10 -8.27 6.00
C TYR A 20 -3.07 -9.75 6.41
N ALA A 21 -4.23 -10.41 6.49
CA ALA A 21 -4.32 -11.82 6.88
C ALA A 21 -3.47 -12.73 5.96
N ASP A 22 -3.46 -12.41 4.67
CA ASP A 22 -2.74 -13.15 3.63
C ASP A 22 -1.36 -12.55 3.31
N ALA A 23 -0.92 -11.54 4.08
CA ALA A 23 0.35 -10.90 3.84
C ALA A 23 1.52 -11.80 4.29
N PRO A 24 2.63 -11.86 3.54
CA PRO A 24 3.85 -12.52 3.98
C PRO A 24 4.33 -12.02 5.35
N ASP A 25 5.16 -12.82 6.02
CA ASP A 25 5.85 -12.36 7.23
C ASP A 25 6.66 -11.09 6.93
N LEU A 26 6.81 -10.21 7.93
CA LEU A 26 7.40 -8.89 7.76
C LEU A 26 8.82 -8.95 7.16
N ARG A 27 9.62 -9.95 7.52
CA ARG A 27 10.99 -10.08 7.04
C ARG A 27 11.01 -10.47 5.57
N ARG A 28 10.20 -11.44 5.17
CA ARG A 28 10.03 -11.84 3.77
C ARG A 28 9.49 -10.69 2.92
N GLU A 29 8.44 -10.00 3.37
CA GLU A 29 7.88 -8.84 2.67
C GLU A 29 8.93 -7.76 2.46
N MET A 30 9.74 -7.46 3.48
CA MET A 30 10.84 -6.49 3.38
C MET A 30 11.87 -6.90 2.32
N HIS A 31 12.26 -8.17 2.26
CA HIS A 31 13.17 -8.67 1.21
C HIS A 31 12.56 -8.55 -0.20
N GLN A 32 11.26 -8.84 -0.35
CA GLN A 32 10.56 -8.72 -1.63
C GLN A 32 10.42 -7.27 -2.09
N VAL A 33 10.08 -6.35 -1.19
CA VAL A 33 10.03 -4.91 -1.50
C VAL A 33 11.40 -4.39 -1.93
N LEU A 34 12.47 -4.76 -1.21
CA LEU A 34 13.84 -4.38 -1.58
C LEU A 34 14.25 -4.91 -2.96
N ALA A 35 13.84 -6.13 -3.30
CA ALA A 35 14.07 -6.70 -4.62
C ALA A 35 13.38 -5.89 -5.74
N LEU A 36 12.10 -5.55 -5.56
CA LEU A 36 11.33 -4.73 -6.51
C LEU A 36 11.93 -3.33 -6.68
N GLU A 37 12.44 -2.73 -5.61
CA GLU A 37 13.12 -1.43 -5.67
C GLU A 37 14.45 -1.53 -6.42
N ALA A 38 15.25 -2.57 -6.19
CA ALA A 38 16.50 -2.79 -6.90
C ALA A 38 16.28 -3.03 -8.41
N GLU A 39 15.20 -3.72 -8.78
CA GLU A 39 14.82 -3.96 -10.18
C GLU A 39 14.43 -2.64 -10.87
N ARG A 40 13.61 -1.82 -10.23
CA ARG A 40 13.24 -0.48 -10.73
C ARG A 40 14.46 0.40 -10.95
N ASP A 41 15.40 0.41 -10.01
CA ASP A 41 16.59 1.26 -10.07
C ASP A 41 17.59 0.78 -11.14
N GLY A 42 17.27 -0.27 -11.90
CA GLY A 42 18.17 -0.88 -12.89
C GLY A 42 19.35 -1.63 -12.25
N ARG A 43 19.42 -1.69 -10.92
CA ARG A 43 20.50 -2.34 -10.17
C ARG A 43 20.48 -3.87 -10.29
N ARG A 44 19.39 -4.44 -10.81
CA ARG A 44 19.21 -5.87 -11.08
C ARG A 44 19.06 -6.22 -12.57
N ALA A 45 19.11 -5.25 -13.46
CA ALA A 45 18.92 -5.52 -14.89
C ALA A 45 20.12 -6.31 -15.44
N GLY A 46 19.97 -7.63 -15.55
CA GLY A 46 20.77 -8.42 -16.47
C GLY A 46 20.54 -7.96 -17.91
N PRO A 47 21.47 -8.22 -18.84
CA PRO A 47 21.31 -7.79 -20.23
C PRO A 47 20.14 -8.57 -20.86
N GLY A 48 18.97 -7.93 -21.07
CA GLY A 48 17.97 -8.46 -21.99
C GLY A 48 16.48 -8.31 -21.64
N THR A 49 16.08 -7.96 -20.43
CA THR A 49 14.65 -7.72 -20.15
C THR A 49 14.30 -6.27 -20.38
N GLY A 50 13.62 -5.98 -21.50
CA GLY A 50 12.96 -4.69 -21.74
C GLY A 50 11.97 -4.34 -20.62
N PRO A 51 11.38 -3.13 -20.66
CA PRO A 51 10.39 -2.72 -19.66
C PRO A 51 9.31 -3.79 -19.52
N PRO A 52 8.84 -4.11 -18.29
CA PRO A 52 7.74 -5.05 -18.11
C PRO A 52 6.56 -4.64 -19.00
N ALA A 53 5.85 -5.64 -19.56
CA ALA A 53 4.73 -5.44 -20.49
C ALA A 53 3.64 -4.50 -19.92
N ASP A 54 3.59 -4.36 -18.58
CA ASP A 54 2.85 -3.31 -17.90
C ASP A 54 3.69 -2.68 -16.77
N ALA A 55 4.57 -1.73 -17.12
CA ALA A 55 5.40 -1.00 -16.18
C ALA A 55 4.60 -0.18 -15.16
N THR A 56 3.40 0.27 -15.52
CA THR A 56 2.53 1.02 -14.63
C THR A 56 1.93 0.12 -13.55
N ALA A 57 1.39 -1.05 -13.93
CA ALA A 57 0.90 -2.01 -12.95
C ALA A 57 2.02 -2.56 -12.05
N ALA A 58 3.22 -2.79 -12.60
CA ALA A 58 4.38 -3.23 -11.81
C ALA A 58 4.78 -2.18 -10.76
N GLU A 59 4.88 -0.90 -11.14
CA GLU A 59 5.14 0.19 -10.21
C GLU A 59 4.03 0.32 -9.17
N ARG A 60 2.76 0.14 -9.56
CA ARG A 60 1.64 0.15 -8.62
C ARG A 60 1.76 -0.95 -7.58
N VAL A 61 2.03 -2.19 -7.98
CA VAL A 61 2.21 -3.33 -7.05
C VAL A 61 3.33 -3.04 -6.07
N ARG A 62 4.46 -2.48 -6.55
CA ARG A 62 5.58 -2.08 -5.69
C ARG A 62 5.16 -1.04 -4.66
N LEU A 63 4.46 0.02 -5.08
CA LEU A 63 3.97 1.07 -4.19
C LEU A 63 2.99 0.53 -3.14
N LEU A 64 2.07 -0.34 -3.56
CA LEU A 64 1.10 -0.97 -2.67
C LEU A 64 1.79 -1.82 -1.59
N ARG A 65 2.70 -2.72 -2.01
CA ARG A 65 3.46 -3.57 -1.08
C ARG A 65 4.32 -2.75 -0.11
N ARG A 66 5.02 -1.72 -0.60
CA ARG A 66 5.81 -0.81 0.25
C ARG A 66 4.93 -0.08 1.26
N ALA A 67 3.79 0.46 0.84
CA ALA A 67 2.87 1.16 1.73
C ALA A 67 2.26 0.23 2.80
N ALA A 68 1.88 -0.99 2.42
CA ALA A 68 1.39 -2.01 3.33
C ALA A 68 2.45 -2.44 4.35
N LEU A 69 3.69 -2.65 3.92
CA LEU A 69 4.83 -2.94 4.81
C LEU A 69 5.02 -1.83 5.85
N MET A 70 5.04 -0.56 5.43
CA MET A 70 5.21 0.55 6.35
C MET A 70 4.03 0.73 7.29
N ASP A 71 2.78 0.50 6.84
CA ASP A 71 1.60 0.53 7.71
C ASP A 71 1.67 -0.56 8.79
N ARG A 72 2.10 -1.78 8.42
CA ARG A 72 2.30 -2.89 9.36
C ARG A 72 3.42 -2.60 10.36
N LEU A 73 4.56 -2.05 9.92
CA LEU A 73 5.66 -1.65 10.80
C LEU A 73 5.25 -0.56 11.79
N ALA A 74 4.52 0.46 11.31
CA ALA A 74 4.00 1.53 12.16
C ALA A 74 2.99 1.04 13.21
N CYS A 75 2.31 -0.09 12.96
CA CYS A 75 1.43 -0.72 13.94
C CYS A 75 2.15 -1.69 14.88
N ALA A 76 3.17 -2.42 14.41
CA ALA A 76 3.95 -3.34 15.24
C ALA A 76 4.83 -2.60 16.26
N ALA A 77 5.42 -1.47 15.87
CA ALA A 77 6.25 -0.63 16.73
C ALA A 77 5.86 0.84 16.53
N PRO A 78 4.77 1.30 17.18
CA PRO A 78 4.28 2.65 16.99
C PRO A 78 5.28 3.68 17.51
N GLY A 79 5.69 4.58 16.62
CA GLY A 79 6.53 5.73 16.94
C GLY A 79 6.33 6.82 15.89
N PRO A 80 6.72 8.08 16.17
CA PRO A 80 6.52 9.19 15.26
C PRO A 80 7.12 8.97 13.87
N CYS A 81 8.34 8.41 13.81
CA CYS A 81 9.05 8.15 12.57
C CYS A 81 8.37 7.04 11.72
N PRO A 82 8.08 5.83 12.25
CA PRO A 82 7.32 4.81 11.52
C PRO A 82 5.96 5.29 10.99
N VAL A 83 5.21 6.04 11.80
CA VAL A 83 3.88 6.56 11.42
C VAL A 83 4.00 7.57 10.28
N ALA A 84 4.97 8.48 10.34
CA ALA A 84 5.21 9.46 9.28
C ALA A 84 5.61 8.77 7.96
N ALA A 85 6.51 7.79 8.02
CA ALA A 85 6.95 7.05 6.83
C ALA A 85 5.83 6.20 6.21
N ALA A 86 4.94 5.62 7.04
CA ALA A 86 3.72 4.95 6.56
C ALA A 86 2.77 5.93 5.84
N ALA A 87 2.56 7.12 6.40
CA ALA A 87 1.72 8.14 5.76
C ALA A 87 2.32 8.66 4.44
N GLU A 88 3.64 8.78 4.36
CA GLU A 88 4.35 9.22 3.16
C GLU A 88 4.22 8.20 2.03
N THR A 89 4.54 6.93 2.31
CA THR A 89 4.46 5.83 1.34
C THR A 89 3.02 5.59 0.89
N ALA A 90 2.05 5.67 1.80
CA ALA A 90 0.63 5.65 1.44
C ALA A 90 0.25 6.83 0.52
N GLY A 91 0.81 8.02 0.74
CA GLY A 91 0.64 9.16 -0.14
C GLY A 91 1.24 8.98 -1.53
N GLN A 92 2.33 8.22 -1.68
CA GLN A 92 2.90 7.88 -2.99
C GLN A 92 1.96 6.98 -3.78
N LEU A 93 1.38 5.95 -3.15
CA LEU A 93 0.37 5.09 -3.77
C LEU A 93 -0.86 5.90 -4.21
N VAL A 94 -1.44 6.72 -3.33
CA VAL A 94 -2.61 7.55 -3.67
C VAL A 94 -2.33 8.44 -4.87
N ARG A 95 -1.18 9.11 -4.93
CA ARG A 95 -0.82 9.96 -6.08
C ARG A 95 -0.65 9.15 -7.37
N HIS A 96 -0.12 7.94 -7.28
CA HIS A 96 -0.02 7.05 -8.44
C HIS A 96 -1.42 6.66 -8.93
N ASP A 97 -2.30 6.23 -8.01
CA ASP A 97 -3.64 5.75 -8.32
C ASP A 97 -4.55 6.86 -8.87
N ARG A 98 -4.38 8.12 -8.44
CA ARG A 98 -5.06 9.27 -9.07
C ARG A 98 -4.73 9.45 -10.55
N ARG A 99 -3.50 9.12 -10.95
CA ARG A 99 -3.08 9.20 -12.35
C ARG A 99 -3.52 7.97 -13.15
N HIS A 100 -3.81 6.86 -12.47
CA HIS A 100 -4.14 5.57 -13.08
C HIS A 100 -5.33 4.91 -12.36
N PRO A 101 -6.53 5.54 -12.39
CA PRO A 101 -7.67 5.08 -11.60
C PRO A 101 -8.15 3.67 -11.99
N GLY A 102 -7.91 3.23 -13.24
CA GLY A 102 -8.24 1.89 -13.70
C GLY A 102 -7.44 0.73 -13.08
N LEU A 103 -6.43 1.03 -12.25
CA LEU A 103 -5.61 0.02 -11.59
C LEU A 103 -5.98 -0.21 -10.11
N VAL A 104 -6.87 0.61 -9.57
CA VAL A 104 -7.38 0.54 -8.18
C VAL A 104 -8.19 -0.74 -8.00
N ALA A 105 -8.03 -1.41 -6.86
CA ALA A 105 -8.70 -2.68 -6.57
C ALA A 105 -9.86 -2.54 -5.57
N GLY A 106 -9.76 -1.60 -4.63
CA GLY A 106 -10.71 -1.43 -3.55
C GLY A 106 -11.80 -0.38 -3.83
N PRO A 107 -12.83 -0.32 -2.97
CA PRO A 107 -14.04 0.46 -3.22
C PRO A 107 -13.87 1.98 -3.07
N ARG A 108 -12.93 2.47 -2.25
CA ARG A 108 -12.69 3.90 -2.06
C ARG A 108 -11.84 4.47 -3.19
N HIS A 109 -12.34 5.52 -3.85
CA HIS A 109 -11.60 6.21 -4.90
C HIS A 109 -10.47 7.08 -4.32
N PRO A 110 -9.26 7.10 -4.92
CA PRO A 110 -8.10 7.85 -4.40
C PRO A 110 -8.32 9.37 -4.29
N ASP A 111 -9.24 9.96 -5.06
CA ASP A 111 -9.56 11.40 -4.97
C ASP A 111 -10.28 11.78 -3.67
N THR A 112 -10.96 10.82 -3.03
CA THR A 112 -11.62 11.05 -1.74
C THR A 112 -10.64 11.13 -0.57
N ILE A 113 -9.36 10.77 -0.80
CA ILE A 113 -8.36 10.59 0.26
C ILE A 113 -7.50 11.86 0.44
N THR A 114 -7.89 12.71 1.39
CA THR A 114 -7.20 14.00 1.63
C THR A 114 -6.21 13.92 2.81
N LEU A 115 -6.64 13.33 3.93
CA LEU A 115 -5.90 13.31 5.21
C LEU A 115 -4.89 12.16 5.32
N ALA A 116 -3.85 12.37 6.13
CA ALA A 116 -2.78 11.37 6.36
C ALA A 116 -3.31 10.06 6.95
N HIS A 117 -4.22 10.13 7.93
CA HIS A 117 -4.84 8.93 8.51
C HIS A 117 -5.66 8.16 7.47
N SER A 118 -6.44 8.86 6.64
CA SER A 118 -7.25 8.27 5.57
C SER A 118 -6.40 7.55 4.51
N ARG A 119 -5.16 7.98 4.29
CA ARG A 119 -4.23 7.29 3.37
C ARG A 119 -3.86 5.89 3.86
N ARG A 120 -3.70 5.70 5.17
CA ARG A 120 -3.40 4.38 5.74
C ARG A 120 -4.59 3.43 5.62
N LEU A 121 -5.80 3.94 5.84
CA LEU A 121 -7.04 3.18 5.60
C LEU A 121 -7.20 2.82 4.11
N TYR A 122 -6.85 3.74 3.21
CA TYR A 122 -6.82 3.46 1.78
C TYR A 122 -5.86 2.32 1.43
N VAL A 123 -4.65 2.28 1.99
CA VAL A 123 -3.71 1.17 1.76
C VAL A 123 -4.31 -0.19 2.17
N ARG A 124 -4.99 -0.25 3.31
CA ARG A 124 -5.60 -1.50 3.82
C ARG A 124 -6.66 -2.06 2.89
N GLN A 125 -7.57 -1.22 2.40
CA GLN A 125 -8.59 -1.69 1.46
C GLN A 125 -7.99 -2.15 0.13
N GLU A 126 -6.96 -1.44 -0.36
CA GLU A 126 -6.33 -1.75 -1.63
C GLU A 126 -5.58 -3.06 -1.53
N TYR A 127 -4.87 -3.28 -0.43
CA TYR A 127 -4.15 -4.52 -0.21
C TYR A 127 -5.11 -5.70 -0.08
N ALA A 128 -6.14 -5.57 0.75
CA ALA A 128 -7.15 -6.62 0.93
C ALA A 128 -7.83 -7.00 -0.39
N ALA A 129 -8.28 -6.01 -1.17
CA ALA A 129 -8.91 -6.25 -2.46
C ALA A 129 -7.95 -6.84 -3.50
N TRP A 130 -6.71 -6.34 -3.54
CA TRP A 130 -5.67 -6.85 -4.43
C TRP A 130 -5.35 -8.33 -4.14
N THR A 131 -5.25 -8.71 -2.86
CA THR A 131 -4.99 -10.10 -2.48
C THR A 131 -6.21 -10.99 -2.71
N ALA A 132 -7.42 -10.52 -2.40
CA ALA A 132 -8.67 -11.24 -2.69
C ALA A 132 -8.86 -11.53 -4.19
N ALA A 133 -8.33 -10.68 -5.08
CA ALA A 133 -8.31 -10.91 -6.52
C ALA A 133 -7.30 -11.98 -6.99
N GLY A 134 -6.68 -12.73 -6.05
CA GLY A 134 -5.74 -13.79 -6.35
C GLY A 134 -4.39 -13.30 -6.88
N ARG A 135 -4.04 -12.03 -6.63
CA ARG A 135 -2.70 -11.48 -6.92
C ARG A 135 -1.84 -11.61 -5.67
N PRO A 136 -1.11 -12.72 -5.49
CA PRO A 136 -0.59 -13.06 -4.19
C PRO A 136 0.76 -12.38 -3.95
N GLY A 137 1.03 -12.15 -2.67
CA GLY A 137 2.35 -11.88 -2.11
C GLY A 137 3.33 -13.06 -2.25
N THR A 138 3.44 -13.72 -3.40
CA THR A 138 4.44 -14.80 -3.57
C THR A 138 5.85 -14.25 -3.57
#